data_AF-A0A4S9Z4Y2-F1
#
_entry.id   AF-A0A4S9Z4Y2-F1
#
_cell.length_a   1.000
_cell.length_b   1.000
_cell.length_c   1.000
_cell.angle_alpha   90.00
_cell.angle_beta   90.00
_cell.angle_gamma   90.00
#
_symmetry.space_group_name_H-M   'P 1'
#
loop_
_entity.id
_entity.type
_entity.pdbx_description
1 polymer ?
#
loop_
_entity_poly.entity_id
_entity_poly.type
_entity_poly.pdbx_seq_one_letter_code
_entity_poly.pdbx_strand_id
1 'polypeptide(L)'
;MRKSENDLKEVLDYYDQVLASQRYLTGSKVSLVDLFHLPWLHFLPRLGIEDEILSRKNVAVWCERLEQRATWCKVVQEIAS
;
A
#
# COMPACT_ATOMS: atom_id res chain seq x y z
N MET A 1 16.86 12.95 -7.43
CA MET A 1 16.27 11.82 -6.69
C MET A 1 17.25 10.66 -6.70
N ARG A 2 17.28 9.87 -5.62
CA ARG A 2 18.04 8.62 -5.57
C ARG A 2 17.35 7.59 -6.48
N LYS A 3 18.10 6.68 -7.10
CA LYS A 3 17.55 5.66 -8.00
C LYS A 3 16.34 4.92 -7.41
N SER A 4 16.45 4.47 -6.16
CA SER A 4 15.38 3.73 -5.48
C SER A 4 14.08 4.53 -5.32
N GLU A 5 14.17 5.86 -5.20
CA GLU A 5 12.98 6.71 -5.10
C GLU A 5 12.27 6.78 -6.46
N ASN A 6 13.01 6.81 -7.58
CA ASN A 6 12.41 6.75 -8.91
C ASN A 6 11.79 5.37 -9.18
N ASP A 7 12.52 4.29 -8.86
CA ASP A 7 12.02 2.92 -9.03
C ASP A 7 10.70 2.71 -8.26
N LEU A 8 10.60 3.27 -7.04
CA LEU A 8 9.37 3.24 -6.26
C LEU A 8 8.22 3.98 -6.95
N LYS A 9 8.47 5.18 -7.50
CA LYS A 9 7.44 5.95 -8.21
C LYS A 9 6.90 5.20 -9.42
N GLU A 10 7.79 4.62 -10.23
CA GLU A 10 7.40 3.83 -11.39
C GLU A 10 6.52 2.63 -11.01
N VAL A 11 6.88 1.93 -9.93
CA VAL A 11 6.07 0.81 -9.42
C VAL A 11 4.70 1.29 -8.92
N LEU A 12 4.66 2.39 -8.17
CA LEU A 12 3.40 2.93 -7.65
C LEU A 12 2.51 3.48 -8.77
N ASP A 13 3.08 4.10 -9.81
CA ASP A 13 2.35 4.55 -11.00
C ASP A 13 1.71 3.35 -11.73
N TYR A 14 2.47 2.26 -11.88
CA TYR A 14 1.94 1.01 -12.43
C TYR A 14 0.83 0.43 -11.56
N TYR A 15 0.99 0.44 -10.24
CA TYR A 15 -0.03 -0.04 -9.30
C TYR A 15 -1.31 0.78 -9.41
N ASP A 16 -1.21 2.10 -9.52
CA ASP A 16 -2.38 2.97 -9.67
C ASP A 16 -3.18 2.64 -10.93
N GLN A 17 -2.49 2.38 -12.06
CA GLN A 17 -3.12 1.95 -13.30
C GLN A 17 -3.81 0.58 -13.16
N VAL A 18 -3.14 -0.39 -12.54
CA VAL A 18 -3.73 -1.71 -12.30
C VAL A 18 -4.97 -1.58 -11.43
N LEU A 19 -4.87 -0.87 -10.31
CA LEU A 19 -5.93 -0.69 -9.32
C LEU A 19 -7.09 0.19 -9.81
N ALA A 20 -6.90 0.95 -10.89
CA ALA A 20 -8.00 1.62 -11.58
C ALA A 20 -8.98 0.62 -12.22
N SER A 21 -8.51 -0.56 -12.62
CA SER A 21 -9.30 -1.59 -13.30
C SER A 21 -9.79 -2.72 -12.39
N GLN A 22 -9.11 -2.93 -11.25
CA GLN A 22 -9.40 -4.04 -10.33
C GLN A 22 -9.19 -3.67 -8.88
N ARG A 23 -9.82 -4.43 -7.97
CA ARG A 23 -9.87 -4.08 -6.55
C ARG A 23 -8.54 -4.27 -5.82
N TYR A 24 -7.76 -5.27 -6.20
CA TYR A 24 -6.49 -5.66 -5.57
C TYR A 24 -5.44 -5.90 -6.65
N LEU A 25 -4.17 -6.06 -6.29
CA LEU A 25 -3.06 -6.18 -7.25
C LEU A 25 -3.17 -7.42 -8.15
N THR A 26 -3.87 -8.46 -7.69
CA THR A 26 -4.04 -9.72 -8.43
C THR A 26 -5.50 -9.97 -8.85
N GLY A 27 -6.36 -8.95 -8.86
CA GLY A 27 -7.75 -9.07 -9.30
C GLY A 27 -8.78 -8.60 -8.28
N SER A 28 -9.90 -9.31 -8.18
CA SER A 28 -11.07 -8.87 -7.39
C SER A 28 -11.03 -9.28 -5.91
N LYS A 29 -10.17 -10.24 -5.54
CA LYS A 29 -10.01 -10.75 -4.18
C LYS A 29 -8.62 -10.43 -3.65
N VAL A 30 -8.54 -10.20 -2.34
CA VAL A 30 -7.27 -10.03 -1.64
C VAL A 30 -6.43 -11.29 -1.81
N SER A 31 -5.15 -11.12 -2.07
CA SER A 31 -4.19 -12.21 -2.14
C SER A 31 -3.02 -11.96 -1.20
N LEU A 32 -2.14 -12.95 -1.12
CA LEU A 32 -0.89 -12.83 -0.39
C LEU A 32 -0.02 -11.67 -0.92
N VAL A 33 -0.10 -11.34 -2.22
CA VAL A 33 0.61 -10.20 -2.81
C VAL A 33 0.23 -8.90 -2.12
N ASP A 34 -1.06 -8.66 -1.91
CA ASP A 34 -1.53 -7.45 -1.23
C ASP A 34 -1.08 -7.41 0.23
N LEU A 35 -1.19 -8.54 0.93
CA LEU A 35 -0.86 -8.63 2.36
C LEU A 35 0.63 -8.40 2.63
N PHE A 36 1.52 -8.79 1.72
CA PHE A 36 2.96 -8.53 1.87
C PHE A 36 3.33 -7.04 1.89
N HIS A 37 2.45 -6.16 1.41
CA HIS A 37 2.68 -4.72 1.43
C HIS A 37 2.32 -4.08 2.78
N LEU A 38 1.45 -4.70 3.58
CA LEU A 38 0.91 -4.13 4.83
C LEU A 38 1.99 -3.60 5.81
N PRO A 39 3.05 -4.36 6.14
CA PRO A 39 4.08 -3.87 7.06
C PRO A 39 4.82 -2.66 6.51
N TRP A 40 5.05 -2.62 5.19
CA TRP A 40 5.73 -1.52 4.52
C TRP A 40 4.86 -0.28 4.48
N LEU A 41 3.59 -0.42 4.06
CA LEU A 41 2.61 0.67 4.01
C LEU A 41 2.47 1.35 5.38
N HIS A 42 2.34 0.56 6.44
CA HIS A 42 2.28 1.07 7.82
C HIS A 42 3.54 1.82 8.25
N PHE A 43 4.69 1.51 7.65
CA PHE A 43 5.97 2.14 7.96
C PHE A 43 6.25 3.39 7.10
N LEU A 44 5.63 3.56 5.93
CA LEU A 44 5.87 4.69 5.02
C LEU A 44 5.72 6.08 5.67
N PRO A 45 4.73 6.34 6.55
CA PRO A 45 4.65 7.61 7.27
C PRO A 45 5.90 7.93 8.08
N ARG A 46 6.54 6.92 8.69
CA ARG A 46 7.76 7.10 9.48
C ARG A 46 8.99 7.44 8.63
N LEU A 47 8.92 7.16 7.33
CA LEU A 47 9.95 7.48 6.35
C LEU A 47 9.71 8.83 5.64
N GLY A 48 8.57 9.49 5.89
CA GLY A 48 8.22 10.75 5.23
C GLY A 48 7.95 10.61 3.73
N ILE A 49 7.51 9.43 3.28
CA ILE A 49 7.21 9.13 1.87
C ILE A 49 5.72 8.80 1.63
N GLU A 50 4.86 9.10 2.60
CA GLU A 50 3.41 8.88 2.52
C GLU A 50 2.75 9.66 1.37
N ASP A 51 3.29 10.83 1.00
CA ASP A 51 2.80 11.64 -0.12
C ASP A 51 2.82 10.86 -1.44
N GLU A 52 3.73 9.90 -1.61
CA GLU A 52 3.78 9.05 -2.80
C GLU A 52 2.58 8.09 -2.85
N ILE A 53 2.03 7.68 -1.71
CA ILE A 53 0.77 6.92 -1.67
C ILE A 53 -0.41 7.86 -1.92
N LEU A 54 -0.47 8.97 -1.19
CA LEU A 54 -1.62 9.88 -1.21
C LEU A 54 -1.82 10.59 -2.56
N SER A 55 -0.74 10.83 -3.31
CA SER A 55 -0.80 11.42 -4.66
C SER A 55 -1.41 10.48 -5.71
N ARG A 56 -1.55 9.18 -5.42
CA ARG A 56 -2.04 8.14 -6.34
C ARG A 56 -3.37 7.60 -5.83
N LYS A 57 -4.46 8.08 -6.44
CA LYS A 57 -5.83 7.87 -5.94
C LYS A 57 -6.17 6.39 -5.70
N ASN A 58 -5.87 5.50 -6.65
CA ASN A 58 -6.26 4.10 -6.57
C ASN A 58 -5.36 3.33 -5.60
N VAL A 59 -4.07 3.69 -5.54
CA VAL A 59 -3.13 3.17 -4.53
C VAL A 59 -3.55 3.58 -3.12
N ALA A 60 -3.91 4.85 -2.90
CA ALA A 60 -4.37 5.33 -1.60
C ALA A 60 -5.62 4.58 -1.11
N VAL A 61 -6.62 4.40 -1.99
CA VAL A 61 -7.84 3.62 -1.68
C VAL A 61 -7.52 2.14 -1.41
N TRP A 62 -6.57 1.56 -2.12
CA TRP A 62 -6.11 0.20 -1.88
C TRP A 62 -5.40 0.08 -0.52
N CYS A 63 -4.51 1.02 -0.18
CA CYS A 63 -3.81 1.09 1.10
C CYS A 63 -4.80 1.16 2.26
N GLU A 64 -5.72 2.13 2.23
CA GLU A 64 -6.76 2.31 3.25
C GLU A 64 -7.57 1.01 3.46
N ARG A 65 -7.96 0.37 2.35
CA ARG A 65 -8.72 -0.89 2.41
C ARG A 65 -7.94 -2.02 3.08
N LEU A 66 -6.63 -2.11 2.85
CA LEU A 66 -5.80 -3.12 3.49
C LEU A 66 -5.62 -2.82 4.98
N GLU A 67 -5.41 -1.56 5.34
CA GLU A 67 -5.19 -1.13 6.72
C GLU A 67 -6.43 -1.28 7.61
N GLN A 68 -7.63 -1.10 7.05
CA GLN A 68 -8.90 -1.28 7.76
C GLN A 68 -9.29 -2.75 7.99
N ARG A 69 -8.49 -3.72 7.52
CA ARG A 69 -8.78 -5.14 7.74
C ARG A 69 -8.66 -5.48 9.22
N ALA A 70 -9.70 -6.06 9.80
CA ALA A 70 -9.70 -6.48 11.22
C ALA A 70 -8.48 -7.34 11.61
N THR A 71 -8.01 -8.20 10.71
CA THR A 71 -6.79 -9.01 10.93
C THR A 71 -5.54 -8.16 11.04
N TRP A 72 -5.44 -7.09 10.24
CA TRP A 72 -4.30 -6.17 10.30
C TRP A 72 -4.38 -5.26 11.52
N CYS A 73 -5.56 -4.71 11.84
CA CYS A 73 -5.74 -3.90 13.04
C CYS A 73 -5.31 -4.63 14.31
N LYS A 74 -5.58 -5.95 14.41
CA LYS A 74 -5.09 -6.79 15.52
C LYS A 74 -3.57 -6.85 15.57
N VAL A 75 -2.90 -7.07 14.43
CA VAL A 75 -1.43 -7.08 14.35
C VAL A 75 -0.85 -5.73 14.76
N VAL A 76 -1.43 -4.62 14.32
CA VAL A 76 -0.97 -3.28 14.72
C VAL A 76 -1.16 -3.05 16.22
N GLN A 77 -2.25 -3.54 16.82
CA GLN A 77 -2.46 -3.48 18.27
C GLN A 77 -1.40 -4.30 19.04
N GLU A 78 -1.06 -5.50 18.56
CA GLU A 78 0.00 -6.34 19.15
C GLU A 78 1.40 -5.75 18.98
N ILE A 79 1.67 -5.01 17.90
CA ILE A 79 2.95 -4.31 17.71
C ILE A 79 3.05 -3.08 18.62
N ALA A 80 1.93 -2.45 18.95
CA ALA A 80 1.87 -1.24 19.77
C ALA A 80 1.85 -1.50 21.28
N SER A 81 1.61 -2.75 21.72
CA SER A 81 1.65 -3.19 23.11
C SER A 81 3.07 -3.51 23.58
#